data_AF-A0A060YZX0-F1
#
_entry.id   AF-A0A060YZX0-F1
#
_cell.length_a   1.000
_cell.length_b   1.000
_cell.length_c   1.000
_cell.angle_alpha   90.00
_cell.angle_beta   90.00
_cell.angle_gamma   90.00
#
_symmetry.space_group_name_H-M   'P 1'
#
loop_
_entity.id
_entity.type
_entity.pdbx_description
1 polymer ?
#
loop_
_entity_poly.entity_id
_entity_poly.type
_entity_poly.pdbx_seq_one_letter_code
_entity_poly.pdbx_strand_id
1 'polypeptide(L)'
;MEEGARSCLLQSRSSLEQDIRASYLMDHMISDGVLTGDEEDRIRSKPTRKEQAAALLELLLRKDNHAYISFYNALVRESYGDLASLLHNSLPLVSPEAEKSFSDGGTRYVQAVLSEGGVPQRPVVFVSRPALMNRVREKLYHLQKEPGWVTVFGMAGSGKSVLAAEAVRDHALITGRWLRGEVFPRYRSRISFLPQS
;
A
#
# COMPACT_ATOMS: atom_id res chain seq x y z
N MET A 1 1.63 15.64 -5.44
CA MET A 1 0.25 15.49 -4.97
C MET A 1 -0.73 15.66 -6.13
N GLU A 2 -1.85 14.91 -6.15
CA GLU A 2 -2.92 15.00 -7.16
C GLU A 2 -3.63 16.36 -7.17
N GLU A 3 -4.15 16.75 -8.34
CA GLU A 3 -4.82 18.05 -8.54
C GLU A 3 -6.09 18.22 -7.70
N GLY A 4 -6.87 17.15 -7.53
CA GLY A 4 -8.08 17.18 -6.69
C GLY A 4 -7.76 17.43 -5.22
N ALA A 5 -6.76 16.71 -4.70
CA ALA A 5 -6.29 16.87 -3.34
C ALA A 5 -5.69 18.27 -3.12
N ARG A 6 -4.89 18.76 -4.08
CA ARG A 6 -4.29 20.12 -4.03
C ARG A 6 -5.36 21.20 -3.98
N SER A 7 -6.39 21.06 -4.82
CA SER A 7 -7.49 22.02 -4.88
C SER A 7 -8.27 22.05 -3.57
N CYS A 8 -8.48 20.90 -2.93
CA CYS A 8 -9.18 20.83 -1.66
C CYS A 8 -8.37 21.43 -0.49
N LEU A 9 -7.05 21.18 -0.44
CA LEU A 9 -6.17 21.87 0.52
C LEU A 9 -6.26 23.39 0.37
N LEU A 10 -6.25 23.89 -0.87
CA LEU A 10 -6.34 25.33 -1.13
C LEU A 10 -7.69 25.91 -0.73
N GLN A 11 -8.79 25.19 -0.97
CA GLN A 11 -10.14 25.61 -0.58
C GLN A 11 -10.33 25.63 0.94
N SER A 12 -9.78 24.65 1.65
CA SER A 12 -9.89 24.53 3.11
C SER A 12 -8.78 25.27 3.87
N ARG A 13 -7.80 25.85 3.17
CA ARG A 13 -6.62 26.53 3.73
C ARG A 13 -6.98 27.54 4.83
N SER A 14 -7.99 28.38 4.60
CA SER A 14 -8.35 29.43 5.56
C SER A 14 -8.84 28.89 6.90
N SER A 15 -9.59 27.78 6.89
CA SER A 15 -10.08 27.12 8.11
C SER A 15 -8.95 26.35 8.80
N LEU A 16 -8.14 25.63 8.01
CA LEU A 16 -6.98 24.88 8.51
C LEU A 16 -5.96 25.81 9.19
N GLU A 17 -5.68 26.99 8.63
CA GLU A 17 -4.73 27.94 9.21
C GLU A 17 -5.19 28.53 10.56
N GLN A 18 -6.51 28.62 10.79
CA GLN A 18 -7.05 29.22 12.01
C GLN A 18 -7.14 28.21 13.16
N ASP A 19 -7.53 26.98 12.86
CA ASP A 19 -7.94 26.01 13.88
C ASP A 19 -6.86 24.96 14.20
N ILE A 20 -5.83 24.82 13.36
CA ILE A 20 -4.79 23.80 13.52
C ILE A 20 -3.65 24.25 14.42
N ARG A 21 -3.19 23.33 15.26
CA ARG A 21 -1.88 23.41 15.93
C ARG A 21 -0.86 22.56 15.17
N ALA A 22 0.00 23.21 14.39
CA ALA A 22 1.00 22.55 13.56
C ALA A 22 1.94 21.63 14.37
N SER A 23 2.28 21.98 15.61
CA SER A 23 3.19 21.19 16.45
C SER A 23 2.75 19.73 16.61
N TYR A 24 1.49 19.50 16.97
CA TYR A 24 1.00 18.13 17.22
C TYR A 24 0.86 17.33 15.92
N LEU A 25 0.49 17.98 14.82
CA LEU A 25 0.41 17.32 13.53
C LEU A 25 1.79 16.95 12.99
N MET A 26 2.78 17.83 13.17
CA MET A 26 4.16 17.57 12.75
C MET A 26 4.75 16.35 13.46
N ASP A 27 4.48 16.14 14.75
CA ASP A 27 4.95 14.96 15.48
C ASP A 27 4.49 13.65 14.82
N HIS A 28 3.21 13.57 14.43
CA HIS A 28 2.67 12.41 13.71
C HIS A 28 3.29 12.27 12.32
N MET A 29 3.46 13.38 11.60
CA MET A 29 4.04 13.38 10.25
C MET A 29 5.53 13.02 10.22
N ILE A 30 6.28 13.35 11.27
CA ILE A 30 7.68 12.92 11.46
C ILE A 30 7.71 11.42 11.75
N SER A 31 6.81 10.93 12.62
CA SER A 31 6.69 9.50 12.90
C SER A 31 6.33 8.68 11.66
N ASP A 32 5.55 9.25 10.74
CA ASP A 32 5.19 8.64 9.46
C ASP A 32 6.30 8.81 8.38
N GLY A 33 7.43 9.45 8.71
CA GLY A 33 8.58 9.66 7.82
C GLY A 33 8.32 10.66 6.69
N VAL A 34 7.26 11.45 6.79
CA VAL A 34 6.85 12.43 5.77
C VAL A 34 7.58 13.76 5.97
N LEU A 35 7.77 14.15 7.22
CA LEU A 35 8.40 15.40 7.61
C LEU A 35 9.77 15.10 8.22
N THR A 36 10.76 15.94 7.89
CA THR A 36 12.10 15.87 8.49
C THR A 36 12.22 16.87 9.65
N GLY A 37 13.14 16.62 10.59
CA GLY A 37 13.37 17.54 11.72
C GLY A 37 13.75 18.96 11.28
N ASP A 38 14.53 19.10 10.21
CA ASP A 38 14.89 20.41 9.64
C ASP A 38 13.65 21.17 9.12
N GLU A 39 12.65 20.46 8.58
CA GLU A 39 11.39 21.05 8.12
C GLU A 39 10.51 21.47 9.31
N GLU A 40 10.50 20.67 10.39
CA GLU A 40 9.82 21.01 11.64
C GLU A 40 10.38 22.29 12.25
N ASP A 41 11.71 22.39 12.39
CA ASP A 41 12.39 23.55 12.97
C ASP A 41 12.10 24.83 12.18
N ARG A 42 12.06 24.73 10.84
CA ARG A 42 11.69 25.86 9.96
C ARG A 42 10.26 26.30 10.19
N ILE A 43 9.32 25.38 10.37
CA ILE A 43 7.93 25.71 10.65
C ILE A 43 7.81 26.31 12.05
N ARG A 44 8.45 25.71 13.05
CA ARG A 44 8.43 26.15 14.45
C ARG A 44 9.08 27.51 14.66
N SER A 45 10.02 27.90 13.81
CA SER A 45 10.64 29.23 13.80
C SER A 45 9.65 30.37 13.50
N LYS A 46 8.45 30.07 12.98
CA LYS A 46 7.42 31.08 12.71
C LYS A 46 6.80 31.62 14.01
N PRO A 47 6.58 32.94 14.11
CA PRO A 47 6.17 33.61 15.33
C PRO A 47 4.73 33.34 15.75
N THR A 48 3.82 33.11 14.80
CA THR A 48 2.39 32.91 15.10
C THR A 48 1.93 31.51 14.74
N ARG A 49 0.97 30.96 15.52
CA ARG A 49 0.36 29.64 15.23
C ARG A 49 -0.20 29.57 13.82
N LYS A 50 -0.81 30.67 13.36
CA LYS A 50 -1.36 30.78 12.00
C LYS A 50 -0.27 30.68 10.94
N GLU A 51 0.86 31.36 11.13
CA GLU A 51 1.99 31.26 10.20
C GLU A 51 2.67 29.89 10.22
N GLN A 52 2.69 29.22 11.38
CA GLN A 52 3.16 27.82 11.48
C GLN A 52 2.25 26.89 10.66
N ALA A 53 0.93 27.01 10.80
CA ALA A 53 -0.03 26.23 10.02
C ALA A 53 0.07 26.54 8.53
N ALA A 54 0.20 27.81 8.15
CA ALA A 54 0.38 28.21 6.76
C ALA A 54 1.67 27.62 6.15
N ALA A 55 2.78 27.65 6.90
CA ALA A 55 4.05 27.06 6.46
C ALA A 55 3.96 25.54 6.29
N LEU A 56 3.26 24.84 7.20
CA LEU A 56 2.99 23.41 7.08
C LEU A 56 2.17 23.08 5.82
N LEU A 57 1.11 23.85 5.55
CA LEU A 57 0.28 23.66 4.36
C LEU A 57 1.04 23.95 3.06
N GLU A 58 1.87 24.99 3.02
CA GLU A 58 2.73 25.29 1.87
C GLU A 58 3.74 24.17 1.59
N LEU A 59 4.27 23.56 2.65
CA LEU A 59 5.17 22.42 2.56
C LEU A 59 4.43 21.18 2.03
N LEU A 60 3.22 20.92 2.52
CA LEU A 60 2.35 19.84 2.03
C LEU A 60 2.02 19.96 0.54
N LEU A 61 1.77 21.17 0.03
CA LEU A 61 1.48 21.40 -1.39
C LEU A 61 2.63 20.99 -2.32
N ARG A 62 3.88 21.03 -1.81
CA ARG A 62 5.09 20.62 -2.53
C ARG A 62 5.39 19.12 -2.39
N LYS A 63 4.72 18.42 -1.48
CA LYS A 63 4.92 16.99 -1.22
C LYS A 63 4.02 16.09 -2.10
N ASP A 64 4.16 14.80 -1.89
CA ASP A 64 3.44 13.73 -2.57
C ASP A 64 2.10 13.39 -1.90
N ASN A 65 1.34 12.45 -2.47
CA ASN A 65 0.04 12.04 -1.95
C ASN A 65 0.14 11.41 -0.54
N HIS A 66 1.28 10.75 -0.24
CA HIS A 66 1.53 10.15 1.07
C HIS A 66 1.55 11.21 2.17
N ALA A 67 2.15 12.38 1.91
CA ALA A 67 2.17 13.47 2.86
C ALA A 67 0.77 14.01 3.19
N TYR A 68 -0.10 14.07 2.19
CA TYR A 68 -1.49 14.49 2.38
C TYR A 68 -2.29 13.51 3.25
N ILE A 69 -2.08 12.21 3.06
CA ILE A 69 -2.74 11.16 3.84
C ILE A 69 -2.25 11.16 5.28
N SER A 70 -0.92 11.29 5.49
CA SER A 70 -0.36 11.40 6.83
C SER A 70 -0.92 12.63 7.57
N PHE A 71 -1.04 13.76 6.89
CA PHE A 71 -1.68 14.96 7.44
C PHE A 71 -3.14 14.74 7.81
N TYR A 72 -3.93 14.09 6.94
CA TYR A 72 -5.31 13.70 7.25
C TYR A 72 -5.38 12.77 8.48
N ASN A 73 -4.53 11.75 8.55
CA ASN A 73 -4.48 10.82 9.68
C ASN A 73 -4.08 11.54 10.97
N ALA A 74 -3.16 12.50 10.92
CA ALA A 74 -2.79 13.33 12.04
C ALA A 74 -3.98 14.18 12.54
N LEU A 75 -4.78 14.75 11.63
CA LEU A 75 -6.01 15.47 11.99
C LEU A 75 -7.03 14.57 12.68
N VAL A 76 -7.22 13.33 12.20
CA VAL A 76 -8.11 12.35 12.82
C VAL A 76 -7.62 11.97 14.23
N ARG A 77 -6.31 11.76 14.41
CA ARG A 77 -5.71 11.42 15.72
C ARG A 77 -5.80 12.55 16.73
N GLU A 78 -5.60 13.78 16.29
CA GLU A 78 -5.70 14.98 17.13
C GLU A 78 -7.14 15.48 17.31
N SER A 79 -8.14 14.66 16.96
CA SER A 79 -9.57 14.93 17.13
C SER A 79 -10.10 16.15 16.33
N TYR A 80 -9.41 16.54 15.26
CA TYR A 80 -9.87 17.56 14.31
C TYR A 80 -10.85 16.98 13.28
N GLY A 81 -11.91 16.32 13.75
CA GLY A 81 -12.87 15.61 12.91
C GLY A 81 -13.54 16.47 11.84
N ASP A 82 -13.89 17.72 12.18
CA ASP A 82 -14.54 18.64 11.25
C ASP A 82 -13.60 19.04 10.10
N LEU A 83 -12.33 19.33 10.41
CA LEU A 83 -11.31 19.66 9.40
C LEU A 83 -10.93 18.44 8.56
N ALA A 84 -10.84 17.26 9.19
CA ALA A 84 -10.61 16.01 8.48
C ALA A 84 -11.76 15.72 7.50
N SER A 85 -13.01 15.99 7.87
CA SER A 85 -14.17 15.77 7.01
C SER A 85 -14.12 16.62 5.72
N LEU A 86 -13.57 17.84 5.80
CA LEU A 86 -13.36 18.70 4.63
C LEU A 86 -12.38 18.09 3.62
N LEU A 87 -11.35 17.39 4.13
CA LEU A 87 -10.29 16.78 3.33
C LEU A 87 -10.65 15.37 2.86
N HIS A 88 -11.63 14.73 3.48
CA HIS A 88 -12.01 13.33 3.22
C HIS A 88 -12.42 13.09 1.76
N ASN A 89 -13.19 14.01 1.16
CA ASN A 89 -13.72 13.87 -0.20
C ASN A 89 -12.65 14.00 -1.31
N SER A 90 -11.47 14.52 -0.97
CA SER A 90 -10.38 14.77 -1.90
C SER A 90 -9.13 13.95 -1.57
N LEU A 91 -9.27 12.99 -0.65
CA LEU A 91 -8.24 11.98 -0.44
C LEU A 91 -7.95 11.34 -1.79
N PRO A 92 -6.71 11.48 -2.31
CA PRO A 92 -6.32 10.75 -3.49
C PRO A 92 -6.58 9.28 -3.17
N LEU A 93 -7.14 8.55 -4.13
CA LEU A 93 -7.34 7.09 -4.07
C LEU A 93 -5.96 6.41 -4.05
N VAL A 94 -5.16 6.67 -3.04
CA VAL A 94 -4.08 5.79 -2.64
C VAL A 94 -4.78 4.77 -1.77
N SER A 95 -4.97 3.61 -2.38
CA SER A 95 -5.33 2.34 -1.76
C SER A 95 -4.77 2.25 -0.32
N PRO A 96 -5.56 1.74 0.64
CA PRO A 96 -5.40 2.02 2.06
C PRO A 96 -4.09 1.45 2.61
N GLU A 97 -3.03 2.26 2.71
CA GLU A 97 -1.90 1.96 3.58
C GLU A 97 -2.21 2.19 5.08
N ALA A 98 -3.46 2.57 5.41
CA ALA A 98 -3.98 2.65 6.78
C ALA A 98 -4.87 1.46 7.19
N GLU A 99 -4.91 0.36 6.43
CA GLU A 99 -5.48 -0.91 6.89
C GLU A 99 -4.40 -1.80 7.52
N LYS A 100 -3.90 -1.36 8.68
CA LYS A 100 -3.48 -2.32 9.72
C LYS A 100 -4.73 -2.99 10.27
N SER A 101 -5.36 -3.85 9.48
CA SER A 101 -6.33 -4.90 9.85
C SER A 101 -6.85 -5.49 8.53
N PHE A 102 -6.83 -6.82 8.39
CA PHE A 102 -7.42 -7.59 7.27
C PHE A 102 -6.54 -7.84 6.02
N SER A 103 -5.62 -8.79 6.15
CA SER A 103 -5.53 -9.94 5.23
C SER A 103 -5.56 -9.70 3.69
N ASP A 104 -4.78 -8.77 3.14
CA ASP A 104 -4.41 -8.87 1.71
C ASP A 104 -2.93 -8.54 1.51
N GLY A 105 -2.17 -9.51 1.02
CA GLY A 105 -0.74 -9.42 0.71
C GLY A 105 -0.47 -8.57 -0.53
N GLY A 106 -1.06 -7.38 -0.62
CA GLY A 106 -1.14 -6.55 -1.81
C GLY A 106 -0.33 -5.25 -1.76
N THR A 107 0.88 -5.25 -1.18
CA THR A 107 1.77 -4.08 -1.31
C THR A 107 2.06 -3.80 -2.80
N ARG A 108 2.12 -2.53 -3.22
CA ARG A 108 2.44 -2.12 -4.61
C ARG A 108 3.68 -2.82 -5.20
N TYR A 109 4.64 -3.15 -4.34
CA TYR A 109 5.81 -3.97 -4.66
C TYR A 109 5.44 -5.38 -5.14
N VAL A 110 4.58 -6.10 -4.41
CA VAL A 110 4.07 -7.42 -4.79
C VAL A 110 3.36 -7.36 -6.14
N GLN A 111 2.57 -6.32 -6.40
CA GLN A 111 1.89 -6.16 -7.68
C GLN A 111 2.88 -5.95 -8.84
N ALA A 112 3.90 -5.11 -8.68
CA ALA A 112 4.92 -4.88 -9.70
C ALA A 112 5.69 -6.17 -10.02
N VAL A 113 6.17 -6.83 -8.98
CA VAL A 113 6.93 -8.07 -9.04
C VAL A 113 6.13 -9.21 -9.71
N LEU A 114 4.84 -9.36 -9.35
CA LEU A 114 3.98 -10.37 -9.97
C LEU A 114 3.64 -10.06 -11.43
N SER A 115 3.54 -8.78 -11.78
CA SER A 115 3.30 -8.35 -13.16
C SER A 115 4.50 -8.65 -14.05
N GLU A 116 5.73 -8.40 -13.56
CA GLU A 116 6.98 -8.79 -14.23
C GLU A 116 7.10 -10.32 -14.38
N GLY A 117 6.60 -11.08 -13.39
CA GLY A 117 6.58 -12.53 -13.40
C GLY A 117 5.56 -13.20 -14.35
N GLY A 118 4.71 -12.42 -15.02
CA GLY A 118 3.65 -12.93 -15.90
C GLY A 118 2.48 -13.57 -15.13
N VAL A 119 2.28 -13.20 -13.86
CA VAL A 119 1.18 -13.71 -13.04
C VAL A 119 -0.12 -12.99 -13.45
N PRO A 120 -1.18 -13.71 -13.86
CA PRO A 120 -2.42 -13.08 -14.30
C PRO A 120 -3.09 -12.32 -13.17
N GLN A 121 -3.75 -11.20 -13.49
CA GLN A 121 -4.52 -10.43 -12.51
C GLN A 121 -5.71 -11.22 -11.95
N ARG A 122 -6.17 -10.83 -10.76
CA ARG A 122 -7.34 -11.44 -10.12
C ARG A 122 -8.56 -11.31 -11.04
N PRO A 123 -9.36 -12.38 -11.23
CA PRO A 123 -10.64 -12.28 -11.92
C PRO A 123 -11.59 -11.30 -11.23
N VAL A 124 -12.49 -10.68 -12.00
CA VAL A 124 -13.48 -9.71 -11.52
C VAL A 124 -14.36 -10.28 -10.40
N VAL A 125 -14.70 -11.58 -10.51
CA VAL A 125 -15.39 -12.32 -9.46
C VAL A 125 -14.43 -13.36 -8.91
N PHE A 126 -13.92 -13.12 -7.71
CA PHE A 126 -12.96 -13.98 -7.04
C PHE A 126 -13.54 -14.53 -5.73
N VAL A 127 -13.40 -15.84 -5.53
CA VAL A 127 -13.78 -16.51 -4.29
C VAL A 127 -12.52 -17.05 -3.64
N SER A 128 -12.21 -16.56 -2.43
CA SER A 128 -11.05 -17.01 -1.67
C SER A 128 -11.20 -18.46 -1.24
N ARG A 129 -10.12 -19.24 -1.37
CA ARG A 129 -10.03 -20.65 -0.96
C ARG A 129 -8.81 -20.84 -0.04
N PRO A 130 -8.85 -20.27 1.18
CA PRO A 130 -7.67 -20.14 2.03
C PRO A 130 -7.04 -21.48 2.39
N ALA A 131 -7.84 -22.53 2.63
CA ALA A 131 -7.31 -23.86 2.92
C ALA A 131 -6.44 -24.45 1.79
N LEU A 132 -6.83 -24.24 0.53
CA LEU A 132 -6.04 -24.69 -0.63
C LEU A 132 -4.83 -23.79 -0.88
N MET A 133 -4.99 -22.48 -0.70
CA MET A 133 -3.90 -21.50 -0.84
C MET A 133 -2.79 -21.77 0.18
N ASN A 134 -3.15 -22.00 1.44
CA ASN A 134 -2.19 -22.27 2.51
C ASN A 134 -1.41 -23.56 2.27
N ARG A 135 -2.04 -24.61 1.70
CA ARG A 135 -1.34 -25.84 1.31
C ARG A 135 -0.29 -25.59 0.22
N VAL A 136 -0.62 -24.76 -0.78
CA VAL A 136 0.35 -24.40 -1.83
C VAL A 136 1.49 -23.56 -1.23
N ARG A 137 1.16 -22.59 -0.37
CA ARG A 137 2.17 -21.75 0.31
C ARG A 137 3.10 -22.57 1.18
N GLU A 138 2.58 -23.49 1.98
CA GLU A 138 3.37 -24.41 2.80
C GLU A 138 4.37 -25.20 1.95
N LYS A 139 3.93 -25.75 0.82
CA LYS A 139 4.83 -26.47 -0.11
C LYS A 139 5.88 -25.55 -0.75
N LEU A 140 5.53 -24.31 -1.05
CA LEU A 140 6.48 -23.30 -1.52
C LEU A 140 7.49 -22.92 -0.42
N TYR A 141 7.07 -22.84 0.85
CA TYR A 141 7.96 -22.59 1.99
C TYR A 141 8.97 -23.73 2.18
N HIS A 142 8.55 -24.98 1.98
CA HIS A 142 9.43 -26.14 2.08
C HIS A 142 10.53 -26.20 1.01
N LEU A 143 10.32 -25.62 -0.18
CA LEU A 143 11.35 -25.56 -1.22
C LEU A 143 12.56 -24.68 -0.83
N GLN A 144 12.39 -23.75 0.10
CA GLN A 144 13.45 -22.85 0.58
C GLN A 144 14.28 -22.19 -0.55
N LYS A 145 15.57 -22.52 -0.68
CA LYS A 145 16.50 -22.06 -1.74
C LYS A 145 16.90 -23.18 -2.69
N GLU A 146 16.36 -24.37 -2.51
CA GLU A 146 16.71 -25.52 -3.32
C GLU A 146 15.85 -25.56 -4.58
N PRO A 147 16.44 -25.90 -5.75
CA PRO A 147 15.67 -26.07 -6.96
C PRO A 147 14.68 -27.22 -6.78
N GLY A 148 13.39 -26.94 -7.00
CA GLY A 148 12.35 -27.95 -6.89
C GLY A 148 11.04 -27.53 -7.54
N TRP A 149 10.08 -28.46 -7.54
CA TRP A 149 8.82 -28.31 -8.28
C TRP A 149 7.63 -28.43 -7.31
N VAL A 150 6.73 -27.45 -7.36
CA VAL A 150 5.39 -27.55 -6.79
C VAL A 150 4.39 -27.66 -7.93
N THR A 151 3.64 -28.76 -7.97
CA THR A 151 2.66 -29.02 -9.03
C THR A 151 1.24 -28.87 -8.48
N VAL A 152 0.43 -28.03 -9.15
CA VAL A 152 -1.01 -27.89 -8.88
C VAL A 152 -1.77 -28.59 -10.02
N PHE A 153 -2.47 -29.68 -9.72
CA PHE A 153 -3.22 -30.47 -10.69
C PHE A 153 -4.70 -30.60 -10.30
N GLY A 154 -5.54 -31.03 -11.26
CA GLY A 154 -7.01 -31.10 -11.11
C GLY A 154 -7.75 -30.83 -12.43
N MET A 155 -9.08 -30.97 -12.40
CA MET A 155 -9.94 -30.86 -13.58
C MET A 155 -9.79 -29.53 -14.35
N ALA A 156 -10.01 -29.55 -15.67
CA ALA A 156 -10.07 -28.32 -16.46
C ALA A 156 -11.16 -27.38 -15.89
N GLY A 157 -10.92 -26.06 -15.89
CA GLY A 157 -11.85 -25.08 -15.34
C GLY A 157 -11.92 -25.00 -13.80
N SER A 158 -11.23 -25.88 -13.06
CA SER A 158 -11.31 -25.90 -11.58
C SER A 158 -10.62 -24.74 -10.85
N GLY A 159 -10.09 -23.75 -11.57
CA GLY A 159 -9.42 -22.58 -11.00
C GLY A 159 -7.97 -22.78 -10.56
N LYS A 160 -7.27 -23.82 -11.03
CA LYS A 160 -5.85 -24.11 -10.67
C LYS A 160 -4.91 -22.93 -10.90
N SER A 161 -5.03 -22.29 -12.05
CA SER A 161 -4.24 -21.11 -12.45
C SER A 161 -4.46 -19.96 -11.47
N VAL A 162 -5.71 -19.71 -11.10
CA VAL A 162 -6.09 -18.68 -10.14
C VAL A 162 -5.54 -19.02 -8.76
N LEU A 163 -5.67 -20.27 -8.32
CA LEU A 163 -5.13 -20.74 -7.04
C LEU A 163 -3.60 -20.57 -6.96
N ALA A 164 -2.88 -20.90 -8.03
CA ALA A 164 -1.43 -20.74 -8.09
C ALA A 164 -1.02 -19.26 -8.07
N ALA A 165 -1.72 -18.41 -8.82
CA ALA A 165 -1.49 -16.95 -8.82
C ALA A 165 -1.74 -16.33 -7.44
N GLU A 166 -2.78 -16.76 -6.74
CA GLU A 166 -3.09 -16.25 -5.39
C GLU A 166 -2.16 -16.76 -4.30
N ALA A 167 -1.63 -17.98 -4.45
CA ALA A 167 -0.68 -18.53 -3.49
C ALA A 167 0.60 -17.68 -3.42
N VAL A 168 1.05 -17.13 -4.55
CA VAL A 168 2.26 -16.30 -4.65
C VAL A 168 2.02 -14.81 -4.34
N ARG A 169 0.76 -14.36 -4.21
CA ARG A 169 0.38 -13.01 -3.73
C ARG A 169 0.54 -12.88 -2.21
N ASP A 170 1.73 -13.17 -1.72
CA ASP A 170 2.07 -13.08 -0.30
C ASP A 170 3.36 -12.28 -0.13
N HIS A 171 3.28 -11.21 0.66
CA HIS A 171 4.40 -10.28 0.84
C HIS A 171 5.59 -10.96 1.53
N ALA A 172 5.34 -11.89 2.47
CA ALA A 172 6.41 -12.62 3.15
C ALA A 172 7.16 -13.56 2.20
N LEU A 173 6.43 -14.22 1.28
CA LEU A 173 7.05 -15.04 0.22
C LEU A 173 7.90 -14.19 -0.72
N ILE A 174 7.39 -13.05 -1.17
CA ILE A 174 8.08 -12.22 -2.18
C ILE A 174 9.28 -11.47 -1.60
N THR A 175 9.09 -10.78 -0.47
CA THR A 175 10.12 -9.94 0.16
C THR A 175 11.16 -10.77 0.90
N GLY A 176 10.78 -11.93 1.45
CA GLY A 176 11.62 -12.68 2.39
C GLY A 176 12.69 -13.59 1.77
N ARG A 177 12.66 -13.90 0.46
CA ARG A 177 13.58 -14.94 -0.03
C ARG A 177 13.89 -15.01 -1.53
N TRP A 178 13.04 -14.49 -2.41
CA TRP A 178 13.17 -14.72 -3.86
C TRP A 178 13.79 -13.56 -4.66
N LEU A 179 14.02 -12.39 -4.06
CA LEU A 179 14.47 -11.20 -4.79
C LEU A 179 15.89 -10.78 -4.44
N ARG A 180 16.85 -11.58 -4.93
CA ARG A 180 18.17 -11.06 -5.33
C ARG A 180 18.41 -11.23 -6.84
N GLY A 181 17.38 -10.96 -7.64
CA GLY A 181 17.51 -10.80 -9.09
C GLY A 181 17.63 -12.08 -9.93
N GLU A 182 17.56 -13.27 -9.33
CA GLU A 182 17.68 -14.51 -10.09
C GLU A 182 16.41 -15.36 -9.95
N VAL A 183 15.62 -15.34 -11.04
CA VAL A 183 14.53 -16.28 -11.34
C VAL A 183 13.29 -16.11 -10.47
N PHE A 184 12.42 -15.19 -10.90
CA PHE A 184 10.99 -15.32 -10.61
C PHE A 184 10.50 -16.70 -11.12
N PRO A 185 9.60 -17.41 -10.40
CA PRO A 185 8.98 -18.60 -10.96
C PRO A 185 8.25 -18.18 -12.24
N ARG A 186 8.86 -18.45 -13.41
CA ARG A 186 8.21 -18.20 -14.69
C ARG A 186 6.89 -18.94 -14.65
N TYR A 187 5.80 -18.18 -14.67
CA TYR A 187 4.48 -18.74 -14.82
C TYR A 187 4.39 -19.32 -16.24
N ARG A 188 4.85 -20.57 -16.39
CA ARG A 188 4.65 -21.35 -17.61
C ARG A 188 3.38 -22.15 -17.38
N SER A 189 2.30 -21.71 -18.01
CA SER A 189 1.09 -22.52 -18.20
C SER A 189 1.41 -23.71 -19.11
N ARG A 190 2.24 -24.65 -18.65
CA ARG A 190 2.43 -25.91 -19.37
C ARG A 190 1.30 -26.84 -18.98
N ILE A 191 0.20 -26.76 -19.73
CA ILE A 191 -0.80 -27.83 -19.78
C ILE A 191 -0.07 -29.05 -20.35
N SER A 192 0.48 -29.87 -19.48
CA SER A 192 1.08 -31.14 -19.85
C SER A 192 -0.02 -32.19 -19.67
N PHE A 193 -0.65 -32.59 -20.78
CA PHE A 193 -1.47 -33.79 -20.79
C PHE A 193 -0.52 -34.98 -20.58
N LEU A 194 -0.50 -35.53 -19.38
CA LEU A 194 0.05 -36.86 -19.16
C LEU A 194 -1.03 -37.86 -19.55
N PRO A 195 -0.76 -38.80 -20.47
CA PRO A 195 -1.68 -39.90 -20.75
C PRO A 195 -1.69 -40.81 -19.54
N GLN A 196 -2.88 -41.10 -18.99
CA GLN A 196 -3.00 -42.14 -17.98
C GLN A 196 -2.82 -43.50 -18.65
N SER A 197 -1.92 -44.32 -18.08
CA SER A 197 -1.73 -45.73 -18.41
C SER A 197 -2.70 -46.57 -17.57
#